data_AF-A0A971M354-F1
#
_entry.id   AF-A0A971M354-F1
#
_cell.length_a   1.000
_cell.length_b   1.000
_cell.length_c   1.000
_cell.angle_alpha   90.00
_cell.angle_beta   90.00
_cell.angle_gamma   90.00
#
_symmetry.space_group_name_H-M   'P 1'
#
loop_
_entity.id
_entity.type
_entity.pdbx_description
1 polymer ?
#
loop_
_entity_poly.entity_id
_entity_poly.type
_entity_poly.pdbx_seq_one_letter_code
_entity_poly.pdbx_strand_id
1 'polypeptide(L)'
;MPGGFSNKPKILRGAFVEYGLSIPPLFVVFQFNPVQLTRNRTLTYRLGEEAQRAGPRKAHQNPIYKDLTKLRDDQIVTIQEETIGFEIRLDATDKLNEGDAITEQFGISPQLSTLELMVHPKEESLLGAALSSLLGSSSNAFSFTKSPNPPMILFIWGRKKVLPVNINSMNITETEFSTDLNPIRATVAVNLTVIEGQSLPYKYSKAMKEAMSVLNLANIASITDVMIPG
;
A
#
# COMPACT_ATOMS: atom_id res chain seq x y z
N MET A 1 6.12 -25.73 -11.94
CA MET A 1 7.19 -26.18 -12.90
C MET A 1 8.37 -25.19 -13.04
N PRO A 2 9.65 -25.56 -12.80
CA PRO A 2 10.81 -24.72 -13.13
C PRO A 2 11.33 -25.05 -14.54
N GLY A 3 10.54 -24.72 -15.55
CA GLY A 3 10.93 -24.90 -16.96
C GLY A 3 10.48 -23.69 -17.76
N GLY A 4 11.40 -22.76 -18.04
CA GLY A 4 11.06 -21.60 -18.87
C GLY A 4 12.30 -20.84 -19.28
N PHE A 5 12.56 -20.87 -20.59
CA PHE A 5 13.63 -20.27 -21.38
C PHE A 5 14.42 -19.11 -20.72
N SER A 6 15.76 -19.17 -20.86
CA SER A 6 16.74 -18.26 -20.24
C SER A 6 16.57 -16.77 -20.53
N ASN A 7 15.74 -16.39 -21.52
CA ASN A 7 15.56 -15.01 -21.98
C ASN A 7 14.16 -14.43 -21.72
N LYS A 8 13.37 -15.02 -20.81
CA LYS A 8 12.09 -14.43 -20.40
C LYS A 8 12.32 -13.25 -19.45
N PRO A 9 11.59 -12.12 -19.62
CA PRO A 9 11.65 -11.03 -18.65
C PRO A 9 11.25 -11.54 -17.26
N LYS A 10 12.09 -11.28 -16.25
CA LYS A 10 11.79 -11.63 -14.86
C LYS A 10 10.63 -10.76 -14.38
N ILE A 11 9.47 -11.38 -14.17
CA ILE A 11 8.28 -10.70 -13.66
C ILE A 11 8.46 -10.46 -12.16
N LEU A 12 8.55 -9.20 -11.76
CA LEU A 12 8.54 -8.82 -10.35
C LEU A 12 7.09 -8.87 -9.84
N ARG A 13 6.90 -9.41 -8.64
CA ARG A 13 5.59 -9.47 -7.98
C ARG A 13 5.49 -8.39 -6.90
N GLY A 14 4.31 -7.81 -6.77
CA GLY A 14 3.97 -6.99 -5.61
C GLY A 14 3.89 -7.84 -4.35
N ALA A 15 4.08 -7.21 -3.19
CA ALA A 15 3.98 -7.89 -1.91
C ALA A 15 3.57 -6.95 -0.79
N PHE A 16 2.93 -7.54 0.23
CA PHE A 16 2.84 -6.96 1.56
C PHE A 16 3.87 -7.63 2.46
N VAL A 17 4.64 -6.79 3.16
CA VAL A 17 5.63 -7.24 4.15
C VAL A 17 5.36 -6.51 5.44
N GLU A 18 5.20 -7.25 6.50
CA GLU A 18 5.07 -6.68 7.81
C GLU A 18 6.40 -6.05 8.29
N TYR A 19 6.30 -4.85 8.84
CA TYR A 19 7.41 -4.11 9.42
C TYR A 19 7.34 -4.19 10.95
N GLY A 20 8.15 -5.04 11.56
CA GLY A 20 8.19 -5.19 13.01
C GLY A 20 8.82 -6.49 13.51
N LEU A 21 8.81 -6.68 14.83
CA LEU A 21 9.45 -7.80 15.57
C LEU A 21 8.61 -9.09 15.59
N SER A 22 7.63 -9.27 14.69
CA SER A 22 6.98 -10.59 14.54
C SER A 22 8.04 -11.56 14.03
N ILE A 23 8.29 -12.61 14.82
CA ILE A 23 9.11 -13.74 14.40
C ILE A 23 8.17 -14.94 14.29
N PRO A 24 7.89 -15.46 13.08
CA PRO A 24 8.28 -14.94 11.77
C PRO A 24 7.44 -13.71 11.33
N PRO A 25 7.98 -12.81 10.49
CA PRO A 25 7.22 -11.66 9.97
C PRO A 25 6.15 -12.14 8.99
N LEU A 26 4.95 -11.55 9.05
CA LEU A 26 3.91 -11.85 8.07
C LEU A 26 4.33 -11.29 6.70
N PHE A 27 4.26 -12.12 5.67
CA PHE A 27 4.53 -11.71 4.30
C PHE A 27 3.53 -12.36 3.35
N VAL A 28 3.03 -11.58 2.38
CA VAL A 28 2.12 -12.06 1.33
C VAL A 28 2.64 -11.53 0.00
N VAL A 29 3.07 -12.45 -0.85
CA VAL A 29 3.44 -12.15 -2.23
C VAL A 29 2.20 -12.30 -3.10
N PHE A 30 1.89 -11.31 -3.93
CA PHE A 30 0.74 -11.39 -4.81
C PHE A 30 0.95 -12.47 -5.85
N GLN A 31 0.01 -13.41 -5.96
CA GLN A 31 0.04 -14.44 -7.00
C GLN A 31 0.02 -13.79 -8.38
N PHE A 32 -0.89 -12.83 -8.56
CA PHE A 32 -1.01 -12.00 -9.74
C PHE A 32 -0.86 -10.52 -9.34
N ASN A 33 -0.09 -9.78 -10.12
CA ASN A 33 -0.04 -8.33 -9.96
C ASN A 33 -1.40 -7.73 -10.32
N PRO A 34 -1.95 -6.81 -9.51
CA PRO A 34 -3.12 -6.03 -9.85
C PRO A 34 -3.02 -5.43 -11.25
N VAL A 35 -4.11 -5.52 -12.00
CA VAL A 35 -4.22 -4.95 -13.36
C VAL A 35 -4.22 -3.43 -13.31
N GLN A 36 -4.88 -2.88 -12.29
CA GLN A 36 -5.00 -1.45 -12.05
C GLN A 36 -4.60 -1.11 -10.62
N LEU A 37 -3.92 0.02 -10.48
CA LEU A 37 -3.61 0.62 -9.19
C LEU A 37 -4.06 2.08 -9.23
N THR A 38 -5.02 2.43 -8.39
CA THR A 38 -5.57 3.79 -8.29
C THR A 38 -4.89 4.51 -7.14
N ARG A 39 -4.44 5.75 -7.37
CA ARG A 39 -3.78 6.59 -6.37
C ARG A 39 -4.50 7.92 -6.30
N ASN A 40 -4.86 8.35 -5.11
CA ASN A 40 -5.53 9.62 -4.92
C ASN A 40 -4.85 10.42 -3.81
N ARG A 41 -4.86 11.74 -3.97
CA ARG A 41 -4.41 12.70 -2.97
C ARG A 41 -5.31 13.92 -3.03
N THR A 42 -5.95 14.23 -1.92
CA THR A 42 -6.84 15.38 -1.82
C THR A 42 -6.07 16.57 -1.25
N LEU A 43 -6.28 17.74 -1.84
CA LEU A 43 -5.70 19.00 -1.40
C LEU A 43 -6.83 19.96 -1.07
N THR A 44 -6.71 20.64 0.06
CA THR A 44 -7.62 21.74 0.43
C THR A 44 -6.85 23.04 0.44
N TYR A 45 -7.42 24.03 -0.25
CA TYR A 45 -6.82 25.35 -0.42
C TYR A 45 -7.64 26.35 0.38
N ARG A 46 -6.95 27.17 1.16
CA ARG A 46 -7.53 28.25 1.96
C ARG A 46 -6.71 29.51 1.74
N LEU A 47 -7.36 30.66 1.61
CA LEU A 47 -6.64 31.95 1.59
C LEU A 47 -6.41 32.42 3.04
N GLY A 48 -5.53 33.41 3.23
CA GLY A 48 -5.32 34.06 4.53
C GLY A 48 -6.62 34.56 5.20
N GLU A 49 -6.57 34.79 6.52
CA GLU A 49 -7.74 35.11 7.34
C GLU A 49 -8.53 36.34 6.85
N GLU A 50 -7.84 37.38 6.36
CA GLU A 50 -8.48 38.59 5.81
C GLU A 50 -9.31 38.30 4.55
N ALA A 51 -8.79 37.45 3.65
CA ALA A 51 -9.47 37.00 2.44
C ALA A 51 -10.65 36.06 2.76
N GLN A 52 -10.55 35.23 3.80
CA GLN A 52 -11.65 34.38 4.23
C GLN A 52 -12.85 35.18 4.77
N ARG A 53 -12.62 36.29 5.49
CA ARG A 53 -13.69 37.17 6.00
C ARG A 53 -14.52 37.82 4.89
N ALA A 54 -13.90 38.13 3.74
CA ALA A 54 -14.60 38.63 2.56
C ALA A 54 -15.36 37.53 1.78
N GLY A 55 -15.02 36.26 2.01
CA GLY A 55 -15.50 35.10 1.27
C GLY A 55 -14.64 34.81 0.02
N PRO A 56 -14.40 33.52 -0.32
CA PRO A 56 -13.38 33.12 -1.31
C PRO A 56 -13.59 33.74 -2.70
N ARG A 57 -14.83 33.84 -3.18
CA ARG A 57 -15.14 34.50 -4.47
C ARG A 57 -14.79 35.99 -4.49
N LYS A 58 -15.04 36.72 -3.40
CA LYS A 58 -14.73 38.16 -3.32
C LYS A 58 -13.23 38.37 -3.08
N ALA A 59 -12.58 37.46 -2.38
CA ALA A 59 -11.14 37.46 -2.23
C ALA A 59 -10.43 37.32 -3.59
N HIS A 60 -10.79 36.35 -4.43
CA HIS A 60 -10.19 36.20 -5.77
C HIS A 60 -10.43 37.39 -6.70
N GLN A 61 -11.47 38.20 -6.44
CA GLN A 61 -11.78 39.42 -7.20
C GLN A 61 -11.06 40.66 -6.65
N ASN A 62 -10.35 40.54 -5.52
CA ASN A 62 -9.62 41.65 -4.95
C ASN A 62 -8.42 41.99 -5.87
N PRO A 63 -8.25 43.26 -6.28
CA PRO A 63 -7.16 43.70 -7.16
C PRO A 63 -5.76 43.39 -6.63
N ILE A 64 -5.61 43.15 -5.31
CA ILE A 64 -4.35 42.68 -4.70
C ILE A 64 -3.91 41.34 -5.32
N TYR A 65 -4.84 40.47 -5.71
CA TYR A 65 -4.58 39.16 -6.32
C TYR A 65 -4.56 39.17 -7.85
N LYS A 66 -4.43 40.35 -8.47
CA LYS A 66 -4.14 40.45 -9.92
C LYS A 66 -2.81 39.78 -10.27
N ASP A 67 -1.87 39.81 -9.32
CA ASP A 67 -0.61 39.10 -9.40
C ASP A 67 -0.78 37.67 -8.83
N LEU A 68 -0.62 36.68 -9.69
CA LEU A 68 -0.76 35.26 -9.33
C LEU A 68 0.28 34.82 -8.29
N THR A 69 1.42 35.50 -8.21
CA THR A 69 2.44 35.20 -7.20
C THR A 69 1.94 35.52 -5.79
N LYS A 70 1.33 36.70 -5.61
CA LYS A 70 0.70 37.08 -4.34
C LYS A 70 -0.44 36.15 -3.94
N LEU A 71 -1.25 35.73 -4.93
CA LEU A 71 -2.32 34.77 -4.67
C LEU A 71 -1.78 33.40 -4.23
N ARG A 72 -0.70 32.92 -4.84
CA ARG A 72 -0.03 31.67 -4.44
C ARG A 72 0.56 31.78 -3.04
N ASP A 73 1.23 32.89 -2.75
CA ASP A 73 1.95 33.08 -1.49
C ASP A 73 0.97 33.21 -0.30
N ASP A 74 -0.22 33.77 -0.52
CA ASP A 74 -1.31 33.85 0.47
C ASP A 74 -2.15 32.57 0.60
N GLN A 75 -1.96 31.59 -0.28
CA GLN A 75 -2.70 30.33 -0.26
C GLN A 75 -2.05 29.32 0.68
N ILE A 76 -2.81 28.92 1.69
CA ILE A 76 -2.48 27.84 2.59
C ILE A 76 -3.03 26.54 1.99
N VAL A 77 -2.13 25.60 1.72
CA VAL A 77 -2.48 24.27 1.20
C VAL A 77 -2.37 23.24 2.31
N THR A 78 -3.45 22.53 2.60
CA THR A 78 -3.40 21.33 3.44
C THR A 78 -3.47 20.10 2.54
N ILE A 79 -2.41 19.30 2.56
CA ILE A 79 -2.27 18.08 1.75
C ILE A 79 -2.68 16.90 2.63
N GLN A 80 -3.67 16.13 2.19
CA GLN A 80 -4.03 14.86 2.85
C GLN A 80 -3.08 13.74 2.42
N GLU A 81 -3.01 12.69 3.23
CA GLU A 81 -2.18 11.50 2.93
C GLU A 81 -2.62 10.84 1.62
N GLU A 82 -1.66 10.26 0.91
CA GLU A 82 -1.96 9.52 -0.32
C GLU A 82 -2.73 8.23 -0.02
N THR A 83 -3.82 8.02 -0.74
CA THR A 83 -4.58 6.77 -0.69
C THR A 83 -4.29 5.92 -1.93
N ILE A 84 -4.22 4.61 -1.77
CA ILE A 84 -3.98 3.65 -2.84
C ILE A 84 -5.04 2.56 -2.78
N GLY A 85 -5.74 2.33 -3.89
CA GLY A 85 -6.76 1.29 -4.03
C GLY A 85 -6.41 0.33 -5.17
N PHE A 86 -6.54 -0.98 -4.92
CA PHE A 86 -6.37 -2.01 -5.95
C PHE A 86 -7.01 -3.35 -5.54
N GLU A 87 -7.09 -4.27 -6.50
CA GLU A 87 -7.62 -5.62 -6.30
C GLU A 87 -6.54 -6.67 -6.53
N ILE A 88 -6.43 -7.61 -5.60
CA ILE A 88 -5.58 -8.80 -5.68
C ILE A 88 -6.48 -9.99 -6.01
N ARG A 89 -6.03 -10.85 -6.93
CA ARG A 89 -6.70 -12.11 -7.24
C ARG A 89 -5.87 -13.27 -6.70
N LEU A 90 -6.54 -14.23 -6.07
CA LEU A 90 -5.99 -15.48 -5.58
C LEU A 90 -6.72 -16.64 -6.30
N ASP A 91 -5.96 -17.63 -6.76
CA ASP A 91 -6.47 -18.77 -7.50
C ASP A 91 -5.67 -20.04 -7.19
N ALA A 92 -6.34 -21.06 -6.67
CA ALA A 92 -5.75 -22.36 -6.40
C ALA A 92 -5.69 -23.30 -7.61
N THR A 93 -6.37 -23.00 -8.72
CA THR A 93 -6.55 -23.92 -9.87
C THR A 93 -5.22 -24.50 -10.38
N ASP A 94 -4.20 -23.66 -10.57
CA ASP A 94 -2.90 -24.10 -11.08
C ASP A 94 -2.19 -25.03 -10.09
N LYS A 95 -2.25 -24.70 -8.79
CA LYS A 95 -1.60 -25.49 -7.73
C LYS A 95 -2.32 -26.82 -7.47
N LEU A 96 -3.65 -26.84 -7.60
CA LEU A 96 -4.45 -28.06 -7.56
C LEU A 96 -4.10 -28.97 -8.75
N ASN A 97 -3.90 -28.41 -9.95
CA ASN A 97 -3.46 -29.19 -11.10
C ASN A 97 -2.02 -29.73 -10.96
N GLU A 98 -1.16 -29.03 -10.20
CA GLU A 98 0.19 -29.50 -9.84
C GLU A 98 0.19 -30.54 -8.69
N GLY A 99 -0.96 -30.83 -8.06
CA GLY A 99 -1.08 -31.78 -6.95
C GLY A 99 -0.48 -31.28 -5.64
N ASP A 100 -0.55 -29.97 -5.37
CA ASP A 100 -0.04 -29.38 -4.14
C ASP A 100 -0.91 -29.79 -2.93
N ALA A 101 -0.36 -30.63 -2.05
CA ALA A 101 -1.08 -31.20 -0.91
C ALA A 101 -1.69 -30.14 0.03
N ILE A 102 -1.03 -28.98 0.19
CA ILE A 102 -1.55 -27.89 1.03
C ILE A 102 -2.78 -27.26 0.35
N THR A 103 -2.69 -27.00 -0.95
CA THR A 103 -3.80 -26.41 -1.72
C THR A 103 -4.97 -27.39 -1.86
N GLU A 104 -4.72 -28.69 -1.98
CA GLU A 104 -5.80 -29.70 -2.00
C GLU A 104 -6.60 -29.70 -0.70
N GLN A 105 -5.91 -29.60 0.45
CA GLN A 105 -6.56 -29.67 1.75
C GLN A 105 -7.14 -28.33 2.22
N PHE A 106 -6.55 -27.20 1.85
CA PHE A 106 -6.90 -25.89 2.42
C PHE A 106 -7.24 -24.82 1.36
N GLY A 107 -7.17 -25.13 0.07
CA GLY A 107 -7.41 -24.17 -1.01
C GLY A 107 -6.50 -22.94 -0.90
N ILE A 108 -7.09 -21.75 -0.98
CA ILE A 108 -6.40 -20.46 -0.77
C ILE A 108 -6.54 -19.90 0.65
N SER A 109 -7.20 -20.61 1.56
CA SER A 109 -7.44 -20.16 2.94
C SER A 109 -6.17 -19.69 3.68
N PRO A 110 -5.00 -20.38 3.59
CA PRO A 110 -3.80 -19.91 4.27
C PRO A 110 -3.35 -18.50 3.83
N GLN A 111 -3.55 -18.16 2.56
CA GLN A 111 -3.18 -16.86 2.01
C GLN A 111 -4.16 -15.77 2.49
N LEU A 112 -5.45 -16.10 2.55
CA LEU A 112 -6.49 -15.21 3.09
C LEU A 112 -6.28 -14.95 4.58
N SER A 113 -6.06 -15.99 5.39
CA SER A 113 -5.79 -15.84 6.81
C SER A 113 -4.54 -15.00 7.08
N THR A 114 -3.50 -15.10 6.24
CA THR A 114 -2.32 -14.24 6.37
C THR A 114 -2.65 -12.77 6.11
N LEU A 115 -3.49 -12.48 5.10
CA LEU A 115 -3.96 -11.11 4.82
C LEU A 115 -4.84 -10.57 5.94
N GLU A 116 -5.71 -11.38 6.52
CA GLU A 116 -6.54 -11.00 7.66
C GLU A 116 -5.68 -10.67 8.89
N LEU A 117 -4.71 -11.53 9.22
CA LEU A 117 -3.78 -11.30 10.33
C LEU A 117 -2.94 -10.04 10.16
N MET A 118 -2.71 -9.58 8.92
CA MET A 118 -2.06 -8.29 8.66
C MET A 118 -2.95 -7.09 9.01
N VAL A 119 -4.27 -7.22 8.97
CA VAL A 119 -5.20 -6.12 9.32
C VAL A 119 -5.51 -6.11 10.81
N HIS A 120 -5.48 -7.27 11.46
CA HIS A 120 -5.77 -7.36 12.88
C HIS A 120 -4.69 -6.67 13.75
N PRO A 121 -5.10 -5.86 14.75
CA PRO A 121 -4.16 -5.39 15.75
C PRO A 121 -3.55 -6.60 16.44
N LYS A 122 -2.25 -6.52 16.76
CA LYS A 122 -1.56 -7.57 17.50
C LYS A 122 -2.00 -7.54 18.95
N GLU A 123 -3.12 -8.17 19.23
CA GLU A 123 -3.35 -8.81 20.52
C GLU A 123 -2.47 -10.07 20.58
N GLU A 124 -2.02 -10.44 21.78
CA GLU A 124 -1.14 -11.58 22.02
C GLU A 124 -1.57 -12.80 21.18
N SER A 125 -0.79 -13.14 20.15
CA SER A 125 -1.06 -14.33 19.34
C SER A 125 -1.16 -15.53 20.27
N LEU A 126 -2.29 -16.24 20.24
CA LEU A 126 -2.50 -17.51 20.97
C LEU A 126 -1.35 -18.50 20.69
N LEU A 127 -0.78 -18.43 19.49
CA LEU A 127 0.36 -19.24 19.08
C LEU A 127 1.64 -18.82 19.79
N GLY A 128 1.83 -17.51 20.03
CA GLY A 128 2.93 -16.99 20.87
C GLY A 128 2.79 -17.40 22.34
N ALA A 129 1.57 -17.39 22.88
CA ALA A 129 1.29 -17.87 24.23
C ALA A 129 1.53 -19.40 24.36
N ALA A 130 1.06 -20.18 23.40
CA ALA A 130 1.29 -21.63 23.36
C ALA A 130 2.77 -21.97 23.22
N LEU A 131 3.51 -21.27 22.34
CA LEU A 131 4.94 -21.48 22.13
C LEU A 131 5.75 -21.06 23.36
N SER A 132 5.37 -19.96 24.05
CA SER A 132 5.96 -19.56 25.33
C SER A 132 5.72 -20.59 26.43
N SER A 133 4.56 -21.25 26.44
CA SER A 133 4.26 -22.31 27.42
C SER A 133 5.05 -23.60 27.15
N LEU A 134 5.31 -23.92 25.87
CA LEU A 134 6.04 -25.12 25.44
C LEU A 134 7.55 -24.98 25.57
N LEU A 135 8.11 -23.78 25.41
CA LEU A 135 9.55 -23.53 25.55
C LEU A 135 10.01 -23.31 27.00
N GLY A 136 9.11 -23.43 27.98
CA GLY A 136 9.43 -23.42 29.41
C GLY A 136 10.16 -22.16 29.85
N SER A 137 9.43 -21.07 30.10
CA SER A 137 9.70 -19.91 30.99
C SER A 137 11.15 -19.46 31.28
N SER A 138 12.14 -19.73 30.42
CA SER A 138 13.57 -19.49 30.72
C SER A 138 14.16 -18.33 29.93
N SER A 139 13.37 -17.62 29.14
CA SER A 139 13.80 -16.37 28.53
C SER A 139 13.00 -15.19 29.08
N ASN A 140 13.62 -14.49 30.02
CA ASN A 140 13.31 -13.10 30.41
C ASN A 140 13.51 -12.10 29.23
N ALA A 141 13.23 -12.50 27.99
CA ALA A 141 13.45 -11.74 26.76
C ALA A 141 12.14 -11.33 26.06
N PHE A 142 10.99 -11.80 26.53
CA PHE A 142 9.70 -11.52 25.90
C PHE A 142 8.80 -10.67 26.80
N SER A 143 9.25 -9.43 27.07
CA SER A 143 8.38 -8.40 27.65
C SER A 143 7.34 -7.96 26.59
N PHE A 144 6.25 -8.71 26.47
CA PHE A 144 5.08 -8.40 25.63
C PHE A 144 4.13 -7.37 26.30
N THR A 145 4.67 -6.38 27.00
CA THR A 145 3.88 -5.28 27.61
C THR A 145 3.66 -4.12 26.64
N LYS A 146 3.54 -4.39 25.33
CA LYS A 146 3.27 -3.35 24.34
C LYS A 146 1.77 -3.27 24.13
N SER A 147 1.19 -2.08 24.38
CA SER A 147 -0.13 -1.67 23.89
C SER A 147 -0.35 -2.20 22.46
N PRO A 148 -1.58 -2.62 22.07
CA PRO A 148 -1.88 -3.13 20.74
C PRO A 148 -1.43 -2.09 19.69
N ASN A 149 -0.22 -2.27 19.18
CA ASN A 149 0.31 -1.38 18.16
C ASN A 149 -0.21 -1.92 16.83
N PRO A 150 -0.79 -1.07 15.97
CA PRO A 150 -1.25 -1.52 14.67
C PRO A 150 -0.06 -2.12 13.90
N PRO A 151 -0.26 -3.24 13.19
CA PRO A 151 0.77 -3.82 12.35
C PRO A 151 1.18 -2.78 11.29
N MET A 152 2.47 -2.42 11.26
CA MET A 152 2.99 -1.59 10.17
C MET A 152 3.24 -2.47 8.95
N ILE A 153 2.74 -2.06 7.79
CA ILE A 153 2.85 -2.85 6.56
C ILE A 153 3.63 -2.05 5.52
N LEU A 154 4.52 -2.73 4.81
CA LEU A 154 5.18 -2.22 3.63
C LEU A 154 4.48 -2.75 2.39
N PHE A 155 3.96 -1.84 1.57
CA PHE A 155 3.50 -2.12 0.23
C PHE A 155 4.67 -2.02 -0.74
N ILE A 156 5.05 -3.16 -1.34
CA ILE A 156 6.13 -3.25 -2.31
C ILE A 156 5.53 -3.39 -3.70
N TRP A 157 5.84 -2.44 -4.58
CA TRP A 157 5.40 -2.41 -5.97
C TRP A 157 6.59 -2.21 -6.90
N GLY A 158 7.25 -3.32 -7.20
CA GLY A 158 8.49 -3.33 -7.97
C GLY A 158 9.64 -2.59 -7.27
N ARG A 159 10.68 -2.24 -8.03
CA ARG A 159 11.92 -1.69 -7.48
C ARG A 159 11.83 -0.22 -7.06
N LYS A 160 10.82 0.52 -7.55
CA LYS A 160 10.76 1.99 -7.44
C LYS A 160 9.82 2.48 -6.36
N LYS A 161 9.00 1.59 -5.78
CA LYS A 161 7.91 1.94 -4.88
C LYS A 161 7.85 0.94 -3.75
N VAL A 162 8.38 1.34 -2.60
CA VAL A 162 8.29 0.66 -1.32
C VAL A 162 7.70 1.68 -0.35
N LEU A 163 6.43 1.51 0.00
CA LEU A 163 5.69 2.51 0.77
C LEU A 163 5.24 1.90 2.10
N PRO A 164 5.50 2.55 3.24
CA PRO A 164 4.82 2.22 4.47
C PRO A 164 3.35 2.62 4.34
N VAL A 165 2.44 1.71 4.67
CA VAL A 165 1.01 1.88 4.50
C VAL A 165 0.25 1.37 5.72
N ASN A 166 -0.90 1.98 5.96
CA ASN A 166 -1.97 1.44 6.79
C ASN A 166 -3.03 0.83 5.85
N ILE A 167 -3.54 -0.36 6.19
CA ILE A 167 -4.72 -0.91 5.52
C ILE A 167 -5.95 -0.28 6.17
N ASN A 168 -6.69 0.51 5.39
CA ASN A 168 -7.90 1.16 5.89
C ASN A 168 -9.12 0.25 5.75
N SER A 169 -9.20 -0.50 4.65
CA SER A 169 -10.27 -1.45 4.40
C SER A 169 -9.75 -2.60 3.56
N MET A 170 -10.18 -3.81 3.89
CA MET A 170 -9.98 -5.01 3.09
C MET A 170 -11.33 -5.67 2.88
N ASN A 171 -11.68 -5.94 1.63
CA ASN A 171 -12.90 -6.64 1.27
C ASN A 171 -12.52 -7.92 0.51
N ILE A 172 -12.88 -9.07 1.06
CA ILE A 172 -12.58 -10.39 0.51
C ILE A 172 -13.86 -10.96 -0.07
N THR A 173 -13.83 -11.30 -1.36
CA THR A 173 -14.92 -11.99 -2.06
C THR A 173 -14.43 -13.36 -2.49
N GLU A 174 -14.87 -14.39 -1.77
CA GLU A 174 -14.55 -15.80 -2.06
C GLU A 174 -15.54 -16.40 -3.06
N THR A 175 -15.01 -17.19 -3.98
CA THR A 175 -15.77 -17.83 -5.06
C THR A 175 -15.17 -19.19 -5.38
N GLU A 176 -16.02 -20.14 -5.80
CA GLU A 176 -15.62 -21.53 -6.07
C GLU A 176 -15.06 -22.22 -4.82
N PHE A 177 -15.69 -23.33 -4.42
CA PHE A 177 -15.34 -24.03 -3.18
C PHE A 177 -15.08 -25.51 -3.48
N SER A 178 -14.17 -26.10 -2.71
CA SER A 178 -13.95 -27.56 -2.73
C SER A 178 -15.11 -28.29 -2.05
N THR A 179 -15.10 -29.63 -2.08
CA THR A 179 -16.08 -30.47 -1.36
C THR A 179 -16.08 -30.19 0.15
N ASP A 180 -14.93 -29.78 0.68
CA ASP A 180 -14.74 -29.45 2.10
C ASP A 180 -14.99 -27.96 2.37
N LEU A 181 -15.61 -27.25 1.41
CA LEU A 181 -15.94 -25.83 1.47
C LEU A 181 -14.73 -24.90 1.62
N ASN A 182 -13.55 -25.35 1.18
CA ASN A 182 -12.38 -24.48 1.11
C ASN A 182 -12.46 -23.60 -0.14
N PRO A 183 -12.27 -22.28 -0.05
CA PRO A 183 -12.26 -21.40 -1.21
C PRO A 183 -11.10 -21.77 -2.15
N ILE A 184 -11.40 -21.80 -3.44
CA ILE A 184 -10.46 -22.05 -4.54
C ILE A 184 -10.06 -20.73 -5.18
N ARG A 185 -10.96 -19.74 -5.24
CA ARG A 185 -10.69 -18.41 -5.79
C ARG A 185 -11.17 -17.32 -4.85
N ALA A 186 -10.44 -16.20 -4.82
CA ALA A 186 -10.90 -15.01 -4.15
C ALA A 186 -10.40 -13.74 -4.84
N THR A 187 -11.19 -12.68 -4.72
CA THR A 187 -10.79 -11.31 -5.06
C THR A 187 -10.73 -10.50 -3.78
N VAL A 188 -9.58 -9.87 -3.53
CA VAL A 188 -9.34 -9.04 -2.35
C VAL A 188 -9.16 -7.61 -2.78
N ALA A 189 -10.16 -6.76 -2.52
CA ALA A 189 -10.07 -5.32 -2.73
C ALA A 189 -9.47 -4.66 -1.49
N VAL A 190 -8.40 -3.89 -1.67
CA VAL A 190 -7.66 -3.25 -0.58
C VAL A 190 -7.60 -1.74 -0.81
N ASN A 191 -7.92 -0.98 0.24
CA ASN A 191 -7.64 0.45 0.30
C ASN A 191 -6.61 0.74 1.38
N LEU A 192 -5.59 1.48 0.99
CA LEU A 192 -4.42 1.81 1.80
C LEU A 192 -4.30 3.32 1.97
N THR A 193 -3.82 3.75 3.12
CA THR A 193 -3.25 5.10 3.29
C THR A 193 -1.75 5.00 3.45
N VAL A 194 -1.01 5.80 2.69
CA VAL A 194 0.44 5.89 2.77
C VAL A 194 0.84 6.69 3.99
N ILE A 195 1.72 6.12 4.82
CA ILE A 195 2.31 6.80 5.96
C ILE A 195 3.43 7.71 5.46
N GLU A 196 3.11 8.98 5.25
CA GLU A 196 4.09 9.96 4.79
C GLU A 196 4.93 10.45 5.97
N GLY A 197 6.26 10.40 5.84
CA GLY A 197 7.11 10.80 6.95
C GLY A 197 8.61 10.69 6.67
N GLN A 198 9.39 10.66 7.75
CA GLN A 198 10.86 10.62 7.68
C GLN A 198 11.43 9.19 7.57
N SER A 199 10.56 8.19 7.38
CA SER A 199 10.96 6.79 7.30
C SER A 199 11.80 6.52 6.03
N LEU A 200 12.78 5.63 6.16
CA LEU A 200 13.64 5.19 5.06
C LEU A 200 12.86 4.67 3.83
N PRO A 201 11.86 3.77 3.97
CA PRO A 201 11.12 3.27 2.80
C PRO A 201 10.38 4.38 2.06
N TYR A 202 9.73 5.31 2.78
CA TYR A 202 9.05 6.43 2.14
C TYR A 202 10.03 7.37 1.42
N LYS A 203 11.15 7.74 2.06
CA LYS A 203 12.20 8.57 1.44
C LYS A 203 12.76 7.96 0.17
N TYR A 204 13.00 6.66 0.16
CA TYR A 204 13.46 5.93 -1.03
C TYR A 204 12.48 6.11 -2.20
N SER A 205 11.20 5.85 -1.97
CA SER A 205 10.14 6.02 -2.99
C SER A 205 9.98 7.48 -3.42
N LYS A 206 10.12 8.43 -2.49
CA LYS A 206 10.06 9.87 -2.79
C LYS A 206 11.21 10.32 -3.67
N ALA A 207 12.45 9.94 -3.34
CA ALA A 207 13.63 10.24 -4.14
C ALA A 207 13.49 9.67 -5.56
N MET A 208 12.95 8.45 -5.68
CA MET A 208 12.71 7.84 -6.99
C MET A 208 11.61 8.57 -7.78
N LYS A 209 10.57 9.09 -7.11
CA LYS A 209 9.53 9.93 -7.72
C LYS A 209 10.13 11.25 -8.25
N GLU A 210 11.00 11.90 -7.47
CA GLU A 210 11.70 13.12 -7.88
C GLU A 210 12.63 12.87 -9.07
N ALA A 211 13.44 11.81 -9.03
CA ALA A 211 14.29 11.41 -10.15
C ALA A 211 13.47 11.18 -11.44
N MET A 212 12.31 10.51 -11.34
CA MET A 212 11.41 10.31 -12.48
C MET A 212 10.81 11.60 -13.01
N SER A 213 10.51 12.59 -12.15
CA SER A 213 10.04 13.91 -12.62
C SER A 213 11.09 14.66 -13.43
N VAL A 214 12.38 14.54 -13.06
CA VAL A 214 13.47 15.13 -13.83
C VAL A 214 13.59 14.47 -15.19
N LEU A 215 13.44 13.14 -15.27
CA LEU A 215 13.44 12.43 -16.55
C LEU A 215 12.27 12.85 -17.46
N ASN A 216 11.11 13.18 -16.90
CA ASN A 216 10.00 13.71 -17.68
C ASN A 216 10.37 15.05 -18.34
N LEU A 217 11.07 15.94 -17.63
CA LEU A 217 11.55 17.20 -18.20
C LEU A 217 12.54 16.98 -19.35
N ALA A 218 13.45 16.02 -19.20
CA ALA A 218 14.40 15.67 -20.26
C ALA A 218 13.72 15.12 -21.53
N ASN A 219 12.50 14.58 -21.41
CA ASN A 219 11.73 14.05 -22.53
C ASN A 219 10.83 15.12 -23.21
N ILE A 220 10.79 16.36 -22.71
CA ILE A 220 10.07 17.47 -23.36
C ILE A 220 10.94 17.97 -24.52
N ALA A 221 10.93 17.24 -25.64
CA ALA A 221 11.67 17.59 -26.84
C ALA A 221 11.00 18.70 -27.68
N SER A 222 9.73 19.04 -27.41
CA SER A 222 9.02 20.12 -28.11
C SER A 222 8.10 20.92 -27.17
N ILE A 223 8.67 21.93 -26.50
CA ILE A 223 7.86 22.99 -25.83
C ILE A 223 6.98 23.73 -26.86
N THR A 224 7.30 23.61 -28.16
CA THR A 224 6.55 24.20 -29.28
C THR A 224 5.14 23.64 -29.48
N ASP A 225 4.84 22.42 -29.01
CA ASP A 225 3.51 21.81 -29.15
C ASP A 225 2.61 22.03 -27.93
N VAL A 226 3.15 22.64 -26.86
CA VAL A 226 2.40 23.02 -25.66
C VAL A 226 2.14 24.51 -25.74
N MET A 227 0.90 24.89 -26.06
CA MET A 227 0.49 26.29 -25.98
C MET A 227 0.50 26.71 -24.50
N ILE A 228 1.53 27.44 -24.11
CA ILE A 228 1.56 28.21 -22.87
C ILE A 228 1.23 29.65 -23.30
N PRO A 229 -0.04 30.09 -23.22
CA PRO A 229 -0.34 31.50 -23.45
C PRO A 229 0.45 32.33 -22.44
N GLY A 230 1.31 33.21 -22.96
CA GLY A 230 2.05 34.21 -22.17
C GLY A 230 1.14 35.32 -21.67
#